data_AF-A0A0F2M3B4-F1
#
_entry.id   AF-A0A0F2M3B4-F1
#
_cell.length_a   1.000
_cell.length_b   1.000
_cell.length_c   1.000
_cell.angle_alpha   90.00
_cell.angle_beta   90.00
_cell.angle_gamma   90.00
#
_symmetry.space_group_name_H-M   'P 1'
#
loop_
_entity.id
_entity.type
_entity.pdbx_description
1 polymer ?
#
loop_
_entity_poly.entity_id
_entity_poly.type
_entity_poly.pdbx_seq_one_letter_code
_entity_poly.pdbx_strand_id
1 'polypeptide(L)'
;MSVYLAGRKVISSGTLAPRATALQAELVAACGKENTATLNLDGLLAGGDSLSPEIEATRQVQAAFSDLKDNVSLFVIDARDLEPSGRDPIWEVPLDEWNQHKTATQVVQQRTLLQVKLLLQKQLSLSKDGATLHPFLLVIVGYRDTFDGALDPVIAKLQRDVTWLQRESSVAFLDLASTASEPTEQSIAAAIGILAASRSSHGVTSINAVWGLRGANTNNTASSQDAPDVSDLSIHPTLAKKKPTVKIALSFDFDALSAFLGTGDHPDNNLADYSTGVFSGRVGARRLLRMLQKYQVADKVTWFIPAHTMETFPDTCKEITESGAEIGLHGYAHEGAYQMTVEQERDVFAKCVKTAQALTGKKVLGWRAPMYQLRETSIALLKEFEFLYDSSLSHHDSQPYLTPNDPPVERIDFSQPASSWLKPTPLGGMYDCRDGYPLVEIPIGWNNEDMMALQYYPHVANTNGNVDSRVVEQRWKDIFLWLWENGKAESDDGTFIFPLLMHPDTSGLAHVMAMADRFVGWLRSWGDSVEFATYETIAREFLSKKGMTPKV
;
A
#
# COMPACT_ATOMS: atom_id res chain seq x y z
N MET A 1 6.47 30.75 -31.87
CA MET A 1 5.32 30.36 -31.03
C MET A 1 4.27 29.61 -31.84
N SER A 2 3.70 30.19 -32.91
CA SER A 2 2.57 29.57 -33.64
C SER A 2 2.88 28.23 -34.35
N VAL A 3 4.11 27.97 -34.78
CA VAL A 3 4.39 26.73 -35.54
C VAL A 3 4.29 25.45 -34.70
N TYR A 4 4.61 25.49 -33.39
CA TYR A 4 4.69 24.28 -32.56
C TYR A 4 3.42 23.98 -31.75
N LEU A 5 2.60 25.01 -31.49
CA LEU A 5 1.36 24.91 -30.73
C LEU A 5 0.10 24.95 -31.60
N ALA A 6 0.19 25.39 -32.87
CA ALA A 6 -0.97 25.42 -33.76
C ALA A 6 -1.60 24.03 -33.92
N GLY A 7 -2.93 23.98 -33.74
CA GLY A 7 -3.72 22.76 -33.87
C GLY A 7 -3.60 21.77 -32.71
N ARG A 8 -2.79 22.06 -31.67
CA ARG A 8 -2.77 21.26 -30.45
C ARG A 8 -3.99 21.56 -29.60
N LYS A 9 -4.59 20.51 -29.09
CA LYS A 9 -5.65 20.62 -28.08
C LYS A 9 -5.05 20.67 -26.70
N VAL A 10 -5.29 21.77 -25.99
CA VAL A 10 -4.62 22.15 -24.75
C VAL A 10 -5.64 22.33 -23.64
N ILE A 11 -5.39 21.69 -22.50
CA ILE A 11 -6.03 22.06 -21.24
C ILE A 11 -5.01 22.81 -20.40
N SER A 12 -5.33 24.04 -20.02
CA SER A 12 -4.51 24.85 -19.11
C SER A 12 -5.26 25.08 -17.81
N SER A 13 -4.57 24.89 -16.68
CA SER A 13 -5.11 25.09 -15.34
C SER A 13 -4.17 25.96 -14.50
N GLY A 14 -4.74 26.81 -13.66
CA GLY A 14 -4.03 27.71 -12.75
C GLY A 14 -5.00 28.64 -12.01
N THR A 15 -4.48 29.45 -11.08
CA THR A 15 -5.28 30.42 -10.30
C THR A 15 -5.85 31.53 -11.19
N LEU A 16 -6.79 32.34 -10.67
CA LEU A 16 -7.27 33.56 -11.34
C LEU A 16 -6.31 34.76 -11.21
N ALA A 17 -5.06 34.52 -10.84
CA ALA A 17 -4.07 35.58 -10.75
C ALA A 17 -3.75 36.15 -12.15
N PRO A 18 -3.27 37.41 -12.23
CA PRO A 18 -3.01 38.08 -13.50
C PRO A 18 -2.03 37.32 -14.42
N ARG A 19 -1.03 36.64 -13.83
CA ARG A 19 0.00 35.90 -14.57
C ARG A 19 -0.54 34.62 -15.21
N ALA A 20 -1.24 33.78 -14.45
CA ALA A 20 -1.92 32.60 -14.98
C ALA A 20 -2.95 32.97 -16.07
N THR A 21 -3.72 34.04 -15.87
CA THR A 21 -4.68 34.54 -16.88
C THR A 21 -3.99 35.00 -18.16
N ALA A 22 -2.85 35.69 -18.04
CA ALA A 22 -2.08 36.13 -19.19
C ALA A 22 -1.43 34.98 -19.96
N LEU A 23 -0.91 33.95 -19.27
CA LEU A 23 -0.40 32.73 -19.92
C LEU A 23 -1.51 32.00 -20.68
N GLN A 24 -2.69 31.87 -20.07
CA GLN A 24 -3.86 31.28 -20.71
C GLN A 24 -4.24 32.04 -21.99
N ALA A 25 -4.20 33.37 -21.97
CA ALA A 25 -4.47 34.19 -23.16
C ALA A 25 -3.45 33.93 -24.28
N GLU A 26 -2.16 33.80 -23.96
CA GLU A 26 -1.11 33.46 -24.92
C GLU A 26 -1.28 32.05 -25.51
N LEU A 27 -1.68 31.07 -24.70
CA LEU A 27 -1.98 29.71 -25.15
C LEU A 27 -3.19 29.68 -26.09
N VAL A 28 -4.26 30.41 -25.75
CA VAL A 28 -5.44 30.58 -26.62
C VAL A 28 -5.07 31.23 -27.94
N ALA A 29 -4.24 32.28 -27.90
CA ALA A 29 -3.76 32.95 -29.11
C ALA A 29 -2.89 32.03 -29.99
N ALA A 30 -2.12 31.11 -29.39
CA ALA A 30 -1.25 30.18 -30.11
C ALA A 30 -1.98 28.96 -30.69
N CYS A 31 -2.95 28.39 -29.96
CA CYS A 31 -3.59 27.11 -30.30
C CYS A 31 -4.94 27.28 -31.02
N GLY A 32 -5.58 28.45 -30.86
CA GLY A 32 -6.98 28.68 -31.24
C GLY A 32 -7.92 28.43 -30.05
N LYS A 33 -8.99 29.23 -29.97
CA LYS A 33 -9.97 29.17 -28.88
C LYS A 33 -10.72 27.83 -28.86
N GLU A 34 -11.00 27.27 -30.03
CA GLU A 34 -11.64 25.98 -30.22
C GLU A 34 -10.77 24.78 -29.83
N ASN A 35 -9.45 24.98 -29.66
CA ASN A 35 -8.51 23.95 -29.25
C ASN A 35 -7.99 24.16 -27.83
N THR A 36 -8.52 25.14 -27.09
CA THR A 36 -8.04 25.47 -25.75
C THR A 36 -9.18 25.45 -24.75
N ALA A 37 -9.04 24.68 -23.66
CA ALA A 37 -9.90 24.77 -22.50
C ALA A 37 -9.10 25.27 -21.29
N THR A 38 -9.63 26.28 -20.61
CA THR A 38 -9.01 26.86 -19.41
C THR A 38 -9.81 26.47 -18.17
N LEU A 39 -9.10 26.05 -17.12
CA LEU A 39 -9.67 25.60 -15.87
C LEU A 39 -9.15 26.48 -14.72
N ASN A 40 -10.02 26.73 -13.74
CA ASN A 40 -9.62 27.25 -12.45
C ASN A 40 -10.03 26.23 -11.38
N LEU A 41 -9.11 25.33 -11.06
CA LEU A 41 -9.35 24.30 -10.05
C LEU A 41 -8.98 24.78 -8.65
N ASP A 42 -8.16 25.82 -8.51
CA ASP A 42 -7.62 26.25 -7.21
C ASP A 42 -8.69 26.85 -6.28
N GLY A 43 -9.68 27.57 -6.83
CA GLY A 43 -10.80 28.11 -6.06
C GLY A 43 -11.74 27.04 -5.47
N LEU A 44 -11.67 25.81 -5.97
CA LEU A 44 -12.45 24.66 -5.47
C LEU A 44 -11.64 23.81 -4.49
N LEU A 45 -10.31 23.95 -4.48
CA LEU A 45 -9.40 23.13 -3.67
C LEU A 45 -8.91 23.87 -2.41
N ALA A 46 -9.41 25.09 -2.19
CA ALA A 46 -9.13 25.93 -1.02
C ALA A 46 -10.27 25.86 0.03
N GLY A 47 -10.44 24.70 0.67
CA GLY A 47 -11.07 24.59 2.02
C GLY A 47 -12.61 24.56 2.12
N GLY A 48 -13.12 23.44 2.63
CA GLY A 48 -14.45 23.27 3.24
C GLY A 48 -14.79 21.80 3.50
N ASP A 49 -15.32 21.46 4.68
CA ASP A 49 -15.71 20.10 5.15
C ASP A 49 -16.90 19.45 4.38
N SER A 50 -17.07 19.75 3.10
CA SER A 50 -18.16 19.22 2.28
C SER A 50 -17.63 18.46 1.07
N LEU A 51 -18.32 17.38 0.68
CA LEU A 51 -18.07 16.58 -0.54
C LEU A 51 -18.21 17.37 -1.86
N SER A 52 -18.63 18.64 -1.80
CA SER A 52 -19.02 19.49 -2.93
C SER A 52 -17.88 19.90 -3.88
N PRO A 53 -16.68 20.28 -3.42
CA PRO A 53 -15.67 20.87 -4.30
C PRO A 53 -14.94 19.88 -5.21
N GLU A 54 -14.74 18.63 -4.77
CA GLU A 54 -14.09 17.58 -5.59
C GLU A 54 -15.01 17.12 -6.73
N ILE A 55 -16.32 17.07 -6.49
CA ILE A 55 -17.35 16.81 -7.50
C ILE A 55 -17.36 17.93 -8.54
N GLU A 56 -17.32 19.18 -8.10
CA GLU A 56 -17.29 20.35 -8.99
C GLU A 56 -16.00 20.41 -9.82
N ALA A 57 -14.84 20.13 -9.23
CA ALA A 57 -13.57 20.05 -9.94
C ALA A 57 -13.59 18.94 -11.00
N THR A 58 -14.13 17.77 -10.64
CA THR A 58 -14.32 16.65 -11.58
C THR A 58 -15.25 17.03 -12.74
N ARG A 59 -16.35 17.76 -12.44
CA ARG A 59 -17.30 18.26 -13.44
C ARG A 59 -16.64 19.24 -14.41
N GLN A 60 -15.82 20.17 -13.92
CA GLN A 60 -15.09 21.12 -14.77
C GLN A 60 -14.06 20.42 -15.66
N VAL A 61 -13.31 19.47 -15.12
CA VAL A 61 -12.40 18.64 -15.92
C VAL A 61 -13.15 17.87 -17.00
N GLN A 62 -14.28 17.24 -16.66
CA GLN A 62 -15.10 16.52 -17.64
C GLN A 62 -15.63 17.44 -18.75
N ALA A 63 -16.08 18.64 -18.41
CA ALA A 63 -16.53 19.64 -19.39
C ALA A 63 -15.39 20.06 -20.33
N ALA A 64 -14.21 20.37 -19.80
CA ALA A 64 -13.06 20.76 -20.63
C ALA A 64 -12.61 19.66 -21.60
N PHE A 65 -12.62 18.40 -21.18
CA PHE A 65 -12.35 17.27 -22.09
C PHE A 65 -13.42 17.16 -23.18
N SER A 66 -14.69 17.34 -22.81
CA SER A 66 -15.82 17.29 -23.75
C SER A 66 -15.73 18.39 -24.82
N ASP A 67 -15.39 19.62 -24.41
CA ASP A 67 -15.19 20.77 -25.31
C ASP A 67 -14.09 20.49 -26.35
N LEU A 68 -13.09 19.70 -25.97
CA LEU A 68 -11.97 19.29 -26.82
C LEU A 68 -12.19 17.94 -27.49
N LYS A 69 -13.41 17.38 -27.45
CA LYS A 69 -13.77 16.07 -28.02
C LYS A 69 -12.86 14.93 -27.54
N ASP A 70 -12.53 14.95 -26.25
CA ASP A 70 -11.73 13.95 -25.53
C ASP A 70 -10.33 13.67 -26.12
N ASN A 71 -9.80 14.58 -26.94
CA ASN A 71 -8.50 14.42 -27.59
C ASN A 71 -7.56 15.53 -27.13
N VAL A 72 -6.92 15.37 -25.98
CA VAL A 72 -6.03 16.39 -25.41
C VAL A 72 -4.57 15.97 -25.61
N SER A 73 -3.77 16.86 -26.19
CA SER A 73 -2.37 16.60 -26.56
C SER A 73 -1.36 17.33 -25.66
N LEU A 74 -1.83 18.28 -24.86
CA LEU A 74 -1.00 19.09 -23.98
C LEU A 74 -1.80 19.49 -22.73
N PHE A 75 -1.24 19.19 -21.57
CA PHE A 75 -1.70 19.70 -20.27
C PHE A 75 -0.70 20.74 -19.78
N VAL A 76 -1.19 21.92 -19.39
CA VAL A 76 -0.36 22.97 -18.78
C VAL A 76 -0.90 23.28 -17.39
N ILE A 77 -0.08 23.08 -16.37
CA ILE A 77 -0.41 23.42 -14.98
C ILE A 77 0.51 24.56 -14.56
N ASP A 78 -0.08 25.71 -14.29
CA ASP A 78 0.63 26.89 -13.81
C ASP A 78 0.64 26.93 -12.28
N ALA A 79 1.82 26.70 -11.69
CA ALA A 79 2.03 26.64 -10.25
C ALA A 79 2.75 27.90 -9.70
N ARG A 80 2.81 28.99 -10.47
CA ARG A 80 3.59 30.20 -10.11
C ARG A 80 2.97 31.06 -9.01
N ASP A 81 1.65 31.04 -8.87
CA ASP A 81 0.89 31.99 -8.04
C ASP A 81 0.36 31.35 -6.73
N LEU A 82 1.13 30.45 -6.13
CA LEU A 82 0.66 29.64 -5.01
C LEU A 82 1.36 29.90 -3.67
N GLU A 83 2.17 30.96 -3.58
CA GLU A 83 2.66 31.56 -2.33
C GLU A 83 2.76 33.08 -2.48
N PRO A 84 2.60 33.88 -1.39
CA PRO A 84 3.20 35.21 -1.34
C PRO A 84 4.69 34.96 -1.52
N SER A 85 5.19 35.28 -2.70
CA SER A 85 6.58 35.05 -2.98
C SER A 85 7.38 35.83 -1.94
N GLY A 86 8.54 35.34 -1.52
CA GLY A 86 9.53 36.20 -0.83
C GLY A 86 10.01 37.38 -1.69
N ARG A 87 9.38 37.61 -2.86
CA ARG A 87 9.58 38.71 -3.80
C ARG A 87 8.43 39.73 -3.72
N ASP A 88 7.25 39.34 -3.22
CA ASP A 88 6.18 40.28 -2.94
C ASP A 88 6.58 41.06 -1.69
N PRO A 89 6.56 42.39 -1.74
CA PRO A 89 6.88 43.14 -0.56
C PRO A 89 5.86 42.85 0.54
N ILE A 90 6.33 42.75 1.79
CA ILE A 90 5.55 42.30 2.97
C ILE A 90 4.20 43.02 3.17
N TRP A 91 4.03 44.22 2.63
CA TRP A 91 2.79 45.01 2.70
C TRP A 91 1.73 44.63 1.66
N GLU A 92 2.06 43.75 0.70
CA GLU A 92 1.12 43.20 -0.29
C GLU A 92 0.56 41.82 0.12
N VAL A 93 1.01 41.28 1.27
CA VAL A 93 0.57 39.97 1.79
C VAL A 93 -0.64 40.16 2.73
N PRO A 94 -1.82 39.61 2.40
CA PRO A 94 -3.00 39.60 3.27
C PRO A 94 -2.73 38.94 4.65
N LEU A 95 -3.29 39.53 5.71
CA LEU A 95 -3.01 39.12 7.11
C LEU A 95 -3.60 37.75 7.48
N ASP A 96 -4.65 37.33 6.80
CA ASP A 96 -5.28 36.02 6.91
C ASP A 96 -4.44 34.92 6.25
N GLU A 97 -3.74 35.26 5.17
CA GLU A 97 -2.79 34.37 4.47
C GLU A 97 -1.54 34.09 5.33
N TRP A 98 -1.06 35.09 6.07
CA TRP A 98 0.06 34.95 7.02
C TRP A 98 -0.21 33.93 8.15
N ASN A 99 -1.47 33.76 8.56
CA ASN A 99 -1.83 33.04 9.78
C ASN A 99 -2.31 31.59 9.56
N GLN A 100 -2.48 31.13 8.31
CA GLN A 100 -3.23 29.88 8.04
C GLN A 100 -2.42 28.63 7.67
N HIS A 101 -1.12 28.68 7.33
CA HIS A 101 -0.45 27.52 6.71
C HIS A 101 0.87 27.06 7.34
N LYS A 102 1.00 25.72 7.47
CA LYS A 102 2.27 24.98 7.62
C LYS A 102 3.02 25.11 6.29
N THR A 103 4.14 25.83 6.31
CA THR A 103 5.05 26.10 5.17
C THR A 103 4.38 26.04 3.79
N ALA A 104 3.89 27.17 3.34
CA ALA A 104 4.00 27.64 1.98
C ALA A 104 4.06 26.59 0.83
N THR A 105 5.28 26.10 0.59
CA THR A 105 5.71 25.00 -0.28
C THR A 105 4.76 23.78 -0.32
N GLN A 106 4.27 23.31 0.84
CA GLN A 106 3.44 22.10 0.93
C GLN A 106 2.06 22.29 0.30
N VAL A 107 1.52 23.51 0.37
CA VAL A 107 0.22 23.85 -0.21
C VAL A 107 0.31 23.86 -1.74
N VAL A 108 1.38 24.46 -2.28
CA VAL A 108 1.69 24.47 -3.73
C VAL A 108 1.78 23.05 -4.28
N GLN A 109 2.55 22.20 -3.60
CA GLN A 109 2.74 20.80 -3.98
C GLN A 109 1.41 20.05 -3.99
N GLN A 110 0.64 20.15 -2.90
CA GLN A 110 -0.64 19.44 -2.77
C GLN A 110 -1.63 19.85 -3.85
N ARG A 111 -1.78 21.15 -4.11
CA ARG A 111 -2.67 21.67 -5.16
C ARG A 111 -2.24 21.20 -6.55
N THR A 112 -0.96 21.36 -6.88
CA THR A 112 -0.40 20.91 -8.17
C THR A 112 -0.67 19.42 -8.39
N LEU A 113 -0.37 18.58 -7.40
CA LEU A 113 -0.57 17.13 -7.48
C LEU A 113 -2.05 16.76 -7.62
N LEU A 114 -2.96 17.50 -6.99
CA LEU A 114 -4.38 17.25 -7.09
C LEU A 114 -4.92 17.61 -8.48
N GLN A 115 -4.48 18.72 -9.07
CA GLN A 115 -4.80 19.07 -10.45
C GLN A 115 -4.30 18.00 -11.43
N VAL A 116 -3.04 17.55 -11.30
CA VAL A 116 -2.48 16.45 -12.10
C VAL A 116 -3.32 15.19 -11.96
N LYS A 117 -3.67 14.81 -10.72
CA LYS A 117 -4.48 13.63 -10.43
C LYS A 117 -5.82 13.67 -11.15
N LEU A 118 -6.56 14.77 -11.09
CA LEU A 118 -7.88 14.89 -11.72
C LEU A 118 -7.79 14.77 -13.26
N LEU A 119 -6.80 15.40 -13.88
CA LEU A 119 -6.58 15.32 -15.33
C LEU A 119 -6.22 13.88 -15.77
N LEU A 120 -5.32 13.22 -15.03
CA LEU A 120 -4.90 11.84 -15.34
C LEU A 120 -6.02 10.82 -15.05
N GLN A 121 -6.85 11.04 -14.04
CA GLN A 121 -8.03 10.19 -13.79
C GLN A 121 -9.02 10.25 -14.96
N LYS A 122 -9.24 11.44 -15.54
CA LYS A 122 -10.07 11.57 -16.73
C LYS A 122 -9.45 10.86 -17.93
N GLN A 123 -8.14 11.00 -18.18
CA GLN A 123 -7.45 10.24 -19.24
C GLN A 123 -7.55 8.71 -19.04
N LEU A 124 -7.42 8.23 -17.81
CA LEU A 124 -7.60 6.81 -17.46
C LEU A 124 -9.04 6.32 -17.68
N SER A 125 -10.04 7.17 -17.45
CA SER A 125 -11.43 6.79 -17.74
C SER A 125 -11.66 6.59 -19.24
N LEU A 126 -11.09 7.46 -20.09
CA LEU A 126 -11.19 7.35 -21.54
C LEU A 126 -10.53 6.07 -22.06
N SER A 127 -9.40 5.65 -21.48
CA SER A 127 -8.75 4.40 -21.88
C SER A 127 -9.53 3.15 -21.49
N LYS A 128 -10.34 3.21 -20.43
CA LYS A 128 -11.22 2.10 -20.00
C LYS A 128 -12.47 1.97 -20.86
N ASP A 129 -12.97 3.06 -21.41
CA ASP A 129 -14.17 3.10 -22.26
C ASP A 129 -13.89 2.67 -23.72
N GLY A 130 -12.70 2.16 -24.01
CA GLY A 130 -12.29 1.68 -25.33
C GLY A 130 -11.83 2.78 -26.29
N ALA A 131 -11.67 4.02 -25.81
CA ALA A 131 -11.11 5.10 -26.63
C ALA A 131 -9.59 4.97 -26.73
N THR A 132 -9.04 5.19 -27.94
CA THR A 132 -7.60 5.24 -28.15
C THR A 132 -7.02 6.49 -27.50
N LEU A 133 -6.16 6.29 -26.49
CA LEU A 133 -5.48 7.39 -25.82
C LEU A 133 -4.31 7.89 -26.67
N HIS A 134 -4.43 9.13 -27.16
CA HIS A 134 -3.37 9.79 -27.94
C HIS A 134 -2.19 10.23 -27.05
N PRO A 135 -0.96 10.26 -27.58
CA PRO A 135 0.19 10.81 -26.87
C PRO A 135 -0.03 12.25 -26.42
N PHE A 136 0.36 12.56 -25.19
CA PHE A 136 0.24 13.90 -24.62
C PHE A 136 1.49 14.30 -23.83
N LEU A 137 1.68 15.60 -23.68
CA LEU A 137 2.70 16.16 -22.79
C LEU A 137 2.02 16.83 -21.60
N LEU A 138 2.49 16.55 -20.39
CA LEU A 138 2.14 17.29 -19.19
C LEU A 138 3.26 18.27 -18.85
N VAL A 139 2.99 19.58 -18.88
CA VAL A 139 3.94 20.62 -18.49
C VAL A 139 3.48 21.27 -17.19
N ILE A 140 4.33 21.21 -16.17
CA ILE A 140 4.17 21.94 -14.92
C ILE A 140 5.10 23.15 -14.99
N VAL A 141 4.56 24.36 -14.84
CA VAL A 141 5.32 25.61 -14.87
C VAL A 141 5.43 26.16 -13.46
N GLY A 142 6.64 26.47 -13.00
CA GLY A 142 6.82 26.97 -11.64
C GLY A 142 8.28 27.31 -11.32
N TYR A 143 8.55 27.45 -10.03
CA TYR A 143 9.90 27.67 -9.51
C TYR A 143 10.35 26.41 -8.80
N ARG A 144 11.53 25.89 -9.11
CA ARG A 144 12.04 24.67 -8.47
C ARG A 144 12.02 24.75 -6.93
N ASP A 145 12.38 25.91 -6.40
CA ASP A 145 12.49 26.13 -4.95
C ASP A 145 11.14 26.04 -4.22
N THR A 146 9.99 26.22 -4.91
CA THR A 146 8.66 26.07 -4.29
C THR A 146 8.28 24.61 -4.07
N PHE A 147 9.09 23.65 -4.53
CA PHE A 147 8.90 22.22 -4.33
C PHE A 147 9.96 21.59 -3.40
N ASP A 148 10.90 22.38 -2.87
CA ASP A 148 11.97 21.91 -1.96
C ASP A 148 12.67 20.63 -2.49
N GLY A 149 13.24 19.79 -1.61
CA GLY A 149 13.83 18.49 -1.97
C GLY A 149 12.86 17.44 -2.53
N ALA A 150 11.55 17.73 -2.62
CA ALA A 150 10.54 16.77 -3.06
C ALA A 150 10.30 16.78 -4.58
N LEU A 151 10.80 17.79 -5.31
CA LEU A 151 10.52 17.93 -6.74
C LEU A 151 10.97 16.72 -7.57
N ASP A 152 12.23 16.31 -7.43
CA ASP A 152 12.80 15.23 -8.24
C ASP A 152 12.04 13.89 -8.01
N PRO A 153 11.74 13.46 -6.76
CA PRO A 153 10.87 12.31 -6.49
C PRO A 153 9.47 12.43 -7.11
N VAL A 154 8.85 13.61 -7.02
CA VAL A 154 7.50 13.86 -7.57
C VAL A 154 7.52 13.75 -9.10
N ILE A 155 8.48 14.38 -9.77
CA ILE A 155 8.59 14.32 -11.23
C ILE A 155 8.89 12.90 -11.70
N ALA A 156 9.79 12.17 -11.02
CA ALA A 156 10.06 10.76 -11.35
C ALA A 156 8.80 9.89 -11.25
N LYS A 157 7.99 10.10 -10.20
CA LYS A 157 6.70 9.42 -10.06
C LYS A 157 5.74 9.77 -11.19
N LEU A 158 5.58 11.06 -11.52
CA LEU A 158 4.67 11.51 -12.58
C LEU A 158 5.09 11.00 -13.96
N GLN A 159 6.39 11.03 -14.28
CA GLN A 159 6.93 10.47 -15.52
C GLN A 159 6.57 9.00 -15.67
N ARG A 160 6.77 8.21 -14.60
CA ARG A 160 6.41 6.79 -14.56
C ARG A 160 4.92 6.59 -14.79
N ASP A 161 4.07 7.31 -14.07
CA ASP A 161 2.62 7.14 -14.11
C ASP A 161 2.02 7.59 -15.47
N VAL A 162 2.54 8.67 -16.07
CA VAL A 162 2.16 9.13 -17.42
C VAL A 162 2.61 8.16 -18.50
N THR A 163 3.85 7.64 -18.41
CA THR A 163 4.37 6.64 -19.35
C THR A 163 3.58 5.33 -19.25
N TRP A 164 3.15 4.96 -18.04
CA TRP A 164 2.28 3.80 -17.82
C TRP A 164 0.91 3.99 -18.46
N LEU A 165 0.34 5.19 -18.35
CA LEU A 165 -0.95 5.52 -18.95
C LEU A 165 -0.88 5.54 -20.49
N GLN A 166 0.20 6.11 -21.05
CA GLN A 166 0.47 6.16 -22.48
C GLN A 166 1.99 6.28 -22.70
N ARG A 167 2.61 5.22 -23.24
CA ARG A 167 4.05 5.06 -23.49
C ARG A 167 4.76 6.25 -24.18
N GLU A 168 4.11 6.94 -25.10
CA GLU A 168 4.68 8.09 -25.83
C GLU A 168 4.41 9.44 -25.15
N SER A 169 3.74 9.42 -23.99
CA SER A 169 3.48 10.63 -23.22
C SER A 169 4.63 10.93 -22.27
N SER A 170 4.80 12.21 -21.92
CA SER A 170 5.89 12.64 -21.05
C SER A 170 5.46 13.75 -20.10
N VAL A 171 6.30 14.03 -19.11
CA VAL A 171 6.10 15.09 -18.12
C VAL A 171 7.30 16.02 -18.16
N ALA A 172 7.09 17.33 -18.19
CA ALA A 172 8.15 18.32 -18.11
C ALA A 172 7.85 19.29 -16.95
N PHE A 173 8.83 19.55 -16.10
CA PHE A 173 8.77 20.69 -15.18
C PHE A 173 9.59 21.83 -15.76
N LEU A 174 8.95 22.94 -16.11
CA LEU A 174 9.59 24.14 -16.62
C LEU A 174 9.94 25.07 -15.45
N ASP A 175 11.22 25.08 -15.07
CA ASP A 175 11.74 25.93 -14.00
C ASP A 175 12.07 27.33 -14.52
N LEU A 176 11.46 28.33 -13.89
CA LEU A 176 11.60 29.74 -14.23
C LEU A 176 12.65 30.48 -13.40
N ALA A 177 13.27 29.84 -12.40
CA ALA A 177 14.22 30.50 -11.50
C ALA A 177 15.52 30.95 -12.19
N SER A 178 15.85 30.40 -13.36
CA SER A 178 17.18 30.54 -13.98
C SER A 178 17.44 31.83 -14.77
N THR A 179 16.55 32.84 -14.76
CA THR A 179 16.66 34.01 -15.65
C THR A 179 17.19 35.25 -14.94
N ALA A 180 17.99 36.06 -15.65
CA ALA A 180 18.46 37.36 -15.16
C ALA A 180 17.34 38.43 -15.05
N SER A 181 16.20 38.19 -15.72
CA SER A 181 14.98 39.00 -15.69
C SER A 181 13.78 38.07 -15.73
N GLU A 182 12.64 38.46 -15.15
CA GLU A 182 11.45 37.58 -15.15
C GLU A 182 10.99 37.26 -16.58
N PRO A 183 10.72 35.98 -16.89
CA PRO A 183 10.29 35.58 -18.21
C PRO A 183 8.88 36.10 -18.51
N THR A 184 8.67 36.59 -19.74
CA THR A 184 7.35 37.04 -20.20
C THR A 184 6.44 35.84 -20.49
N GLU A 185 5.13 36.01 -20.40
CA GLU A 185 4.16 34.94 -20.72
C GLU A 185 4.31 34.42 -22.16
N GLN A 186 4.64 35.31 -23.09
CA GLN A 186 4.95 34.94 -24.46
C GLN A 186 6.20 34.04 -24.56
N SER A 187 7.23 34.31 -23.74
CA SER A 187 8.45 33.49 -23.69
C SER A 187 8.19 32.11 -23.06
N ILE A 188 7.31 32.05 -22.06
CA ILE A 188 6.89 30.80 -21.39
C ILE A 188 6.05 29.96 -22.36
N ALA A 189 5.06 30.54 -23.02
CA ALA A 189 4.26 29.86 -24.04
C ALA A 189 5.13 29.33 -25.19
N ALA A 190 6.14 30.09 -25.62
CA ALA A 190 7.12 29.64 -26.60
C ALA A 190 7.98 28.46 -26.11
N ALA A 191 8.42 28.47 -24.84
CA ALA A 191 9.15 27.36 -24.23
C ALA A 191 8.31 26.08 -24.12
N ILE A 192 7.04 26.20 -23.71
CA ILE A 192 6.06 25.10 -23.71
C ILE A 192 5.92 24.51 -25.11
N GLY A 193 5.83 25.35 -26.14
CA GLY A 193 5.77 24.90 -27.53
C GLY A 193 7.00 24.11 -27.97
N ILE A 194 8.20 24.52 -27.54
CA ILE A 194 9.45 23.80 -27.85
C ILE A 194 9.45 22.44 -27.15
N LEU A 195 9.08 22.38 -25.87
CA LEU A 195 8.97 21.12 -25.12
C LEU A 195 7.94 20.17 -25.73
N ALA A 196 6.82 20.71 -26.23
CA ALA A 196 5.80 19.93 -26.91
C ALA A 196 6.29 19.34 -28.24
N ALA A 197 7.28 19.97 -28.88
CA ALA A 197 7.84 19.56 -30.17
C ALA A 197 9.06 18.63 -30.02
N SER A 198 9.75 18.63 -28.87
CA SER A 198 10.87 17.73 -28.62
C SER A 198 10.39 16.30 -28.31
N ARG A 199 11.13 15.31 -28.85
CA ARG A 199 10.84 13.87 -28.67
C ARG A 199 11.58 13.25 -27.47
N SER A 200 12.26 14.05 -26.65
CA SER A 200 12.99 13.59 -25.47
C SER A 200 12.06 13.33 -24.29
N SER A 201 12.42 12.39 -23.41
CA SER A 201 11.82 12.26 -22.08
C SER A 201 12.25 13.45 -21.23
N HIS A 202 11.35 14.40 -21.00
CA HIS A 202 11.65 15.60 -20.22
C HIS A 202 11.57 15.29 -18.72
N GLY A 203 12.38 15.98 -17.92
CA GLY A 203 12.31 16.03 -16.45
C GLY A 203 12.21 17.47 -16.00
N VAL A 204 13.03 17.88 -15.03
CA VAL A 204 13.17 19.30 -14.68
C VAL A 204 14.04 20.00 -15.73
N THR A 205 13.47 21.00 -16.41
CA THR A 205 14.13 21.76 -17.48
C THR A 205 14.04 23.25 -17.17
N SER A 206 15.18 23.93 -17.12
CA SER A 206 15.19 25.38 -16.93
C SER A 206 14.78 26.11 -18.21
N ILE A 207 14.11 27.25 -18.10
CA ILE A 207 13.68 28.03 -19.27
C ILE A 207 14.84 28.42 -20.19
N ASN A 208 16.05 28.62 -19.65
CA ASN A 208 17.24 28.87 -20.47
C ASN A 208 17.68 27.64 -21.27
N ALA A 209 17.60 26.44 -20.67
CA ALA A 209 17.96 25.19 -21.33
C ALA A 209 17.02 24.87 -22.50
N VAL A 210 15.74 25.24 -22.41
CA VAL A 210 14.76 25.05 -23.51
C VAL A 210 15.20 25.74 -24.79
N TRP A 211 15.81 26.92 -24.70
CA TRP A 211 16.29 27.64 -25.88
C TRP A 211 17.47 26.94 -26.57
N GLY A 212 18.26 26.16 -25.84
CA GLY A 212 19.34 25.32 -26.38
C GLY A 212 18.82 24.10 -27.18
N LEU A 213 17.64 23.56 -26.83
CA LEU A 213 17.00 22.46 -27.56
C LEU A 213 16.62 22.83 -29.01
N ARG A 214 16.54 24.13 -29.31
CA ARG A 214 16.23 24.66 -30.64
C ARG A 214 17.33 24.32 -31.68
N GLY A 215 18.57 24.11 -31.25
CA GLY A 215 19.73 23.86 -32.14
C GLY A 215 19.89 22.42 -32.65
N ALA A 216 19.24 21.43 -32.01
CA ALA A 216 19.38 20.02 -32.38
C ALA A 216 18.49 19.61 -33.57
N ASN A 217 17.48 20.41 -33.92
CA ASN A 217 16.53 20.10 -35.00
C ASN A 217 16.80 20.86 -36.31
N THR A 218 17.83 21.71 -36.41
CA THR A 218 18.10 22.52 -37.61
C THR A 218 19.41 22.21 -38.34
N ASN A 219 20.27 21.33 -37.82
CA ASN A 219 21.53 20.98 -38.47
C ASN A 219 21.51 19.53 -38.94
N ASN A 220 20.80 19.26 -40.04
CA ASN A 220 20.91 18.01 -40.78
C ASN A 220 21.61 18.23 -42.12
N THR A 221 22.84 18.76 -42.08
CA THR A 221 23.81 18.75 -43.19
C THR A 221 25.23 18.92 -42.62
N ALA A 222 25.84 17.85 -42.09
CA ALA A 222 27.30 17.73 -42.00
C ALA A 222 27.74 16.29 -41.71
N SER A 223 28.49 15.73 -42.67
CA SER A 223 29.47 14.64 -42.61
C SER A 223 29.32 13.52 -41.58
N SER A 224 29.04 12.34 -42.12
CA SER A 224 29.42 11.04 -41.60
C SER A 224 30.92 10.97 -41.26
N GLN A 225 31.25 10.89 -39.99
CA GLN A 225 32.31 10.03 -39.40
C GLN A 225 32.39 10.35 -37.90
N ASP A 226 32.42 9.30 -37.08
CA ASP A 226 32.53 9.31 -35.61
C ASP A 226 31.24 9.57 -34.82
N ALA A 227 30.28 8.65 -34.94
CA ALA A 227 29.33 8.36 -33.86
C ALA A 227 29.75 7.02 -33.22
N PRO A 228 29.87 6.94 -31.87
CA PRO A 228 30.06 5.66 -31.21
C PRO A 228 28.87 4.75 -31.50
N ASP A 229 29.16 3.47 -31.74
CA ASP A 229 28.19 2.43 -32.05
C ASP A 229 27.21 2.24 -30.89
N VAL A 230 25.98 2.75 -31.05
CA VAL A 230 24.86 2.52 -30.13
C VAL A 230 23.91 1.45 -30.71
N SER A 231 24.42 0.50 -31.48
CA SER A 231 23.63 -0.64 -31.95
C SER A 231 23.25 -1.65 -30.85
N ASP A 232 23.69 -1.44 -29.60
CA ASP A 232 23.41 -2.35 -28.47
C ASP A 232 22.46 -1.81 -27.38
N LEU A 233 21.66 -0.80 -27.69
CA LEU A 233 20.53 -0.39 -26.82
C LEU A 233 19.19 -0.51 -27.55
N SER A 234 19.01 -1.63 -28.25
CA SER A 234 17.67 -2.16 -28.43
C SER A 234 17.18 -2.73 -27.10
N ILE A 235 16.75 -1.84 -26.19
CA ILE A 235 15.84 -2.25 -25.13
C ILE A 235 14.56 -2.63 -25.85
N HIS A 236 14.43 -3.89 -26.23
CA HIS A 236 13.13 -4.54 -26.26
C HIS A 236 12.64 -4.53 -24.81
N PRO A 237 11.65 -3.70 -24.42
CA PRO A 237 10.85 -4.12 -23.30
C PRO A 237 10.01 -5.25 -23.86
N THR A 238 10.44 -6.48 -23.59
CA THR A 238 9.47 -7.52 -23.32
C THR A 238 8.38 -6.84 -22.48
N LEU A 239 7.14 -6.84 -22.98
CA LEU A 239 5.95 -6.38 -22.25
C LEU A 239 6.20 -6.66 -20.78
N ALA A 240 6.40 -5.62 -19.97
CA ALA A 240 6.74 -5.82 -18.57
C ALA A 240 5.67 -6.77 -18.03
N LYS A 241 6.08 -8.00 -17.65
CA LYS A 241 5.15 -9.04 -17.21
C LYS A 241 4.21 -8.38 -16.21
N LYS A 242 2.89 -8.57 -16.39
CA LYS A 242 1.87 -8.11 -15.44
C LYS A 242 2.41 -8.39 -14.04
N LYS A 243 2.53 -7.35 -13.20
CA LYS A 243 2.98 -7.56 -11.82
C LYS A 243 2.12 -8.68 -11.23
N PRO A 244 2.72 -9.67 -10.55
CA PRO A 244 1.95 -10.78 -10.03
C PRO A 244 0.89 -10.28 -9.06
N THR A 245 -0.23 -10.99 -8.99
CA THR A 245 -1.27 -10.73 -8.00
C THR A 245 -0.72 -11.07 -6.61
N VAL A 246 -0.89 -10.15 -5.66
CA VAL A 246 -0.47 -10.33 -4.26
C VAL A 246 -1.58 -10.98 -3.47
N LYS A 247 -1.22 -11.95 -2.62
CA LYS A 247 -2.18 -12.63 -1.76
C LYS A 247 -2.21 -12.00 -0.38
N ILE A 248 -3.37 -11.53 0.04
CA ILE A 248 -3.61 -11.05 1.41
C ILE A 248 -4.04 -12.25 2.25
N ALA A 249 -3.20 -12.62 3.20
CA ALA A 249 -3.52 -13.61 4.22
C ALA A 249 -4.08 -12.86 5.44
N LEU A 250 -5.33 -12.39 5.32
CA LEU A 250 -6.02 -11.70 6.41
C LEU A 250 -6.58 -12.74 7.37
N SER A 251 -6.14 -12.65 8.63
CA SER A 251 -6.55 -13.55 9.69
C SER A 251 -7.08 -12.83 10.93
N PHE A 252 -7.83 -13.59 11.73
CA PHE A 252 -8.39 -13.14 12.99
C PHE A 252 -8.12 -14.13 14.10
N ASP A 253 -7.39 -13.71 15.13
CA ASP A 253 -7.19 -14.51 16.34
C ASP A 253 -8.30 -14.12 17.32
N PHE A 254 -9.24 -15.05 17.51
CA PHE A 254 -10.47 -14.80 18.27
C PHE A 254 -10.30 -15.18 19.74
N ASP A 255 -9.43 -14.47 20.44
CA ASP A 255 -8.96 -14.88 21.77
C ASP A 255 -10.04 -14.72 22.83
N ALA A 256 -10.75 -13.59 22.84
CA ALA A 256 -11.83 -13.31 23.77
C ALA A 256 -11.45 -13.61 25.23
N LEU A 257 -12.27 -14.41 25.94
CA LEU A 257 -12.01 -14.73 27.35
C LEU A 257 -10.77 -15.59 27.56
N SER A 258 -10.37 -16.40 26.58
CA SER A 258 -9.17 -17.24 26.75
C SER A 258 -7.88 -16.43 26.85
N ALA A 259 -7.82 -15.22 26.28
CA ALA A 259 -6.67 -14.34 26.45
C ALA A 259 -6.34 -14.10 27.94
N PHE A 260 -7.34 -13.97 28.81
CA PHE A 260 -7.18 -13.73 30.25
C PHE A 260 -6.94 -15.01 31.07
N LEU A 261 -6.99 -16.18 30.43
CA LEU A 261 -6.65 -17.48 31.03
C LEU A 261 -5.23 -17.93 30.64
N GLY A 262 -4.73 -17.44 29.51
CA GLY A 262 -3.38 -17.69 29.02
C GLY A 262 -2.49 -16.45 29.11
N THR A 263 -2.44 -15.66 28.04
CA THR A 263 -1.48 -14.55 27.88
C THR A 263 -1.59 -13.45 28.93
N GLY A 264 -2.81 -13.01 29.21
CA GLY A 264 -3.12 -12.01 30.21
C GLY A 264 -3.43 -12.60 31.58
N ASP A 265 -3.10 -13.87 31.84
CA ASP A 265 -3.34 -14.49 33.14
C ASP A 265 -2.58 -13.75 34.25
N HIS A 266 -3.32 -13.38 35.29
CA HIS A 266 -2.79 -12.68 36.44
C HIS A 266 -3.74 -12.85 37.63
N PRO A 267 -3.23 -13.06 38.86
CA PRO A 267 -4.06 -13.23 40.06
C PRO A 267 -4.96 -12.02 40.39
N ASP A 268 -4.58 -10.83 39.93
CA ASP A 268 -5.33 -9.58 40.16
C ASP A 268 -6.34 -9.24 39.06
N ASN A 269 -6.49 -10.10 38.04
CA ASN A 269 -7.51 -9.93 37.00
C ASN A 269 -8.90 -9.81 37.64
N ASN A 270 -9.68 -8.86 37.14
CA ASN A 270 -10.98 -8.51 37.69
C ASN A 270 -12.10 -8.54 36.62
N LEU A 271 -13.33 -8.21 37.03
CA LEU A 271 -14.49 -8.23 36.15
C LEU A 271 -14.37 -7.28 34.96
N ALA A 272 -13.69 -6.14 35.09
CA ALA A 272 -13.47 -5.22 33.99
C ALA A 272 -12.61 -5.88 32.90
N ASP A 273 -11.56 -6.59 33.29
CA ASP A 273 -10.64 -7.27 32.37
C ASP A 273 -11.38 -8.35 31.59
N TYR A 274 -12.05 -9.26 32.29
CA TYR A 274 -12.88 -10.32 31.68
C TYR A 274 -14.00 -9.75 30.80
N SER A 275 -14.57 -8.58 31.15
CA SER A 275 -15.63 -7.97 30.33
C SER A 275 -15.16 -7.60 28.92
N THR A 276 -13.86 -7.34 28.73
CA THR A 276 -13.29 -7.06 27.40
C THR A 276 -13.28 -8.32 26.51
N GLY A 277 -12.97 -9.48 27.07
CA GLY A 277 -13.09 -10.76 26.36
C GLY A 277 -14.56 -11.10 26.04
N VAL A 278 -15.50 -10.76 26.92
CA VAL A 278 -16.94 -10.89 26.61
C VAL A 278 -17.37 -9.95 25.48
N PHE A 279 -16.83 -8.73 25.45
CA PHE A 279 -17.04 -7.79 24.35
C PHE A 279 -16.52 -8.35 23.02
N SER A 280 -15.29 -8.89 22.99
CA SER A 280 -14.72 -9.57 21.82
C SER A 280 -15.66 -10.65 21.28
N GLY A 281 -16.09 -11.56 22.17
CA GLY A 281 -16.98 -12.68 21.89
C GLY A 281 -18.36 -12.30 21.32
N ARG A 282 -19.00 -11.28 21.90
CA ARG A 282 -20.40 -10.93 21.61
C ARG A 282 -20.57 -9.81 20.58
N VAL A 283 -19.59 -8.91 20.51
CA VAL A 283 -19.69 -7.65 19.77
C VAL A 283 -18.56 -7.50 18.75
N GLY A 284 -17.31 -7.64 19.18
CA GLY A 284 -16.13 -7.39 18.35
C GLY A 284 -16.11 -8.26 17.09
N ALA A 285 -16.26 -9.58 17.27
CA ALA A 285 -16.19 -10.54 16.17
C ALA A 285 -17.30 -10.32 15.14
N ARG A 286 -18.52 -10.08 15.60
CA ARG A 286 -19.66 -9.77 14.71
C ARG A 286 -19.49 -8.45 13.95
N ARG A 287 -18.82 -7.44 14.53
CA ARG A 287 -18.51 -6.20 13.81
C ARG A 287 -17.53 -6.46 12.66
N LEU A 288 -16.48 -7.24 12.94
CA LEU A 288 -15.49 -7.60 11.92
C LEU A 288 -16.13 -8.43 10.82
N LEU A 289 -16.96 -9.42 11.17
CA LEU A 289 -17.69 -10.22 10.20
C LEU A 289 -18.56 -9.37 9.26
N ARG A 290 -19.30 -8.39 9.80
CA ARG A 290 -20.09 -7.46 8.96
C ARG A 290 -19.23 -6.59 8.04
N MET A 291 -18.06 -6.15 8.51
CA MET A 291 -17.10 -5.40 7.70
C MET A 291 -16.57 -6.27 6.55
N LEU A 292 -16.21 -7.53 6.82
CA LEU A 292 -15.76 -8.47 5.81
C LEU A 292 -16.85 -8.77 4.76
N GLN A 293 -18.11 -8.91 5.20
CA GLN A 293 -19.27 -9.08 4.31
C GLN A 293 -19.48 -7.84 3.43
N LYS A 294 -19.37 -6.62 3.99
CA LYS A 294 -19.42 -5.36 3.23
C LYS A 294 -18.40 -5.34 2.09
N TYR A 295 -17.20 -5.87 2.30
CA TYR A 295 -16.14 -5.92 1.29
C TYR A 295 -16.13 -7.20 0.42
N GLN A 296 -17.06 -8.12 0.67
CA GLN A 296 -17.19 -9.41 -0.03
C GLN A 296 -15.91 -10.27 0.07
N VAL A 297 -15.36 -10.37 1.27
CA VAL A 297 -14.16 -11.17 1.57
C VAL A 297 -14.34 -12.10 2.78
N ALA A 298 -15.55 -12.22 3.33
CA ALA A 298 -15.80 -13.02 4.54
C ALA A 298 -15.51 -14.52 4.36
N ASP A 299 -15.56 -15.04 3.13
CA ASP A 299 -15.23 -16.41 2.74
C ASP A 299 -13.75 -16.59 2.33
N LYS A 300 -12.94 -15.52 2.41
CA LYS A 300 -11.55 -15.48 1.95
C LYS A 300 -10.56 -15.13 3.05
N VAL A 301 -10.98 -15.27 4.31
CA VAL A 301 -10.17 -15.01 5.50
C VAL A 301 -10.11 -16.24 6.39
N THR A 302 -9.18 -16.22 7.34
CA THR A 302 -8.98 -17.31 8.29
C THR A 302 -9.20 -16.82 9.72
N TRP A 303 -9.98 -17.55 10.51
CA TRP A 303 -10.17 -17.28 11.93
C TRP A 303 -9.47 -18.36 12.74
N PHE A 304 -8.43 -18.01 13.48
CA PHE A 304 -7.80 -18.90 14.45
C PHE A 304 -8.54 -18.71 15.78
N ILE A 305 -9.21 -19.77 16.25
CA ILE A 305 -10.11 -19.66 17.39
C ILE A 305 -9.65 -20.63 18.47
N PRO A 306 -9.40 -20.17 19.71
CA PRO A 306 -9.18 -21.07 20.83
C PRO A 306 -10.42 -21.94 21.06
N ALA A 307 -10.23 -23.22 21.36
CA ALA A 307 -11.37 -24.12 21.56
C ALA A 307 -12.25 -23.72 22.75
N HIS A 308 -11.70 -23.04 23.77
CA HIS A 308 -12.47 -22.39 24.83
C HIS A 308 -13.42 -21.33 24.27
N THR A 309 -12.96 -20.47 23.36
CA THR A 309 -13.79 -19.45 22.70
C THR A 309 -14.90 -20.10 21.87
N MET A 310 -14.60 -21.19 21.16
CA MET A 310 -15.63 -21.95 20.42
C MET A 310 -16.75 -22.45 21.33
N GLU A 311 -16.41 -22.97 22.51
CA GLU A 311 -17.39 -23.47 23.49
C GLU A 311 -18.10 -22.35 24.25
N THR A 312 -17.46 -21.20 24.41
CA THR A 312 -18.00 -20.04 25.16
C THR A 312 -18.92 -19.16 24.31
N PHE A 313 -18.61 -18.98 23.03
CA PHE A 313 -19.38 -18.16 22.09
C PHE A 313 -19.79 -18.96 20.84
N PRO A 314 -20.52 -20.08 21.01
CA PRO A 314 -20.82 -21.01 19.92
C PRO A 314 -21.63 -20.36 18.80
N ASP A 315 -22.58 -19.48 19.12
CA ASP A 315 -23.40 -18.77 18.12
C ASP A 315 -22.55 -17.86 17.22
N THR A 316 -21.63 -17.09 17.82
CA THR A 316 -20.73 -16.23 17.04
C THR A 316 -19.79 -17.05 16.16
N CYS A 317 -19.22 -18.15 16.69
CA CYS A 317 -18.35 -19.03 15.93
C CYS A 317 -19.09 -19.74 14.78
N LYS A 318 -20.37 -20.07 15.00
CA LYS A 318 -21.26 -20.60 13.97
C LYS A 318 -21.51 -19.57 12.86
N GLU A 319 -21.82 -18.32 13.20
CA GLU A 319 -21.99 -17.23 12.21
C GLU A 319 -20.73 -17.05 11.34
N ILE A 320 -19.53 -17.12 11.93
CA ILE A 320 -18.25 -17.06 11.22
C ILE A 320 -18.07 -18.27 10.30
N THR A 321 -18.37 -19.48 10.80
CA THR A 321 -18.26 -20.70 10.00
C THR A 321 -19.24 -20.69 8.81
N GLU A 322 -20.47 -20.21 9.02
CA GLU A 322 -21.51 -20.08 8.00
C GLU A 322 -21.19 -19.00 6.95
N SER A 323 -20.29 -18.06 7.24
CA SER A 323 -19.82 -17.08 6.24
C SER A 323 -18.85 -17.68 5.22
N GLY A 324 -18.43 -18.94 5.39
CA GLY A 324 -17.46 -19.62 4.54
C GLY A 324 -16.00 -19.34 4.92
N ALA A 325 -15.74 -18.61 6.02
CA ALA A 325 -14.39 -18.36 6.48
C ALA A 325 -13.66 -19.68 6.81
N GLU A 326 -12.35 -19.70 6.63
CA GLU A 326 -11.54 -20.79 7.14
C GLU A 326 -11.48 -20.71 8.67
N ILE A 327 -11.56 -21.86 9.34
CA ILE A 327 -11.35 -21.97 10.79
C ILE A 327 -10.01 -22.68 11.02
N GLY A 328 -9.10 -22.03 11.74
CA GLY A 328 -7.88 -22.58 12.31
C GLY A 328 -7.97 -22.74 13.83
N LEU A 329 -7.07 -23.52 14.40
CA LEU A 329 -6.98 -23.75 15.85
C LEU A 329 -5.94 -22.84 16.51
N HIS A 330 -6.24 -22.43 17.74
CA HIS A 330 -5.41 -21.48 18.51
C HIS A 330 -5.28 -21.85 20.00
N GLY A 331 -4.90 -23.10 20.28
CA GLY A 331 -4.91 -23.63 21.66
C GLY A 331 -6.32 -23.82 22.22
N TYR A 332 -6.42 -24.24 23.49
CA TYR A 332 -7.70 -24.35 24.18
C TYR A 332 -8.04 -23.04 24.88
N ALA A 333 -7.26 -22.63 25.88
CA ALA A 333 -7.43 -21.43 26.68
C ALA A 333 -6.27 -20.43 26.51
N HIS A 334 -5.71 -20.38 25.29
CA HIS A 334 -4.63 -19.48 24.89
C HIS A 334 -3.32 -19.66 25.69
N GLU A 335 -3.06 -20.89 26.14
CA GLU A 335 -1.82 -21.31 26.82
C GLU A 335 -0.61 -21.40 25.87
N GLY A 336 0.53 -20.87 26.32
CA GLY A 336 1.80 -20.97 25.59
C GLY A 336 2.45 -22.34 25.78
N ALA A 337 3.10 -22.88 24.75
CA ALA A 337 3.68 -24.23 24.81
C ALA A 337 4.60 -24.40 26.03
N TYR A 338 5.49 -23.43 26.31
CA TYR A 338 6.44 -23.52 27.44
C TYR A 338 5.81 -23.54 28.84
N GLN A 339 4.51 -23.25 28.97
CA GLN A 339 3.76 -23.38 30.24
C GLN A 339 3.28 -24.82 30.50
N MET A 340 3.34 -25.68 29.48
CA MET A 340 2.82 -27.04 29.52
C MET A 340 3.94 -28.09 29.43
N THR A 341 3.67 -29.28 29.96
CA THR A 341 4.35 -30.52 29.57
C THR A 341 3.95 -30.93 28.15
N VAL A 342 4.72 -31.81 27.51
CA VAL A 342 4.40 -32.32 26.16
C VAL A 342 3.10 -33.11 26.17
N GLU A 343 2.83 -33.85 27.24
CA GLU A 343 1.60 -34.61 27.42
C GLU A 343 0.39 -33.69 27.53
N GLN A 344 0.48 -32.62 28.33
CA GLN A 344 -0.58 -31.60 28.41
C GLN A 344 -0.83 -30.95 27.05
N GLU A 345 0.23 -30.63 26.31
CA GLU A 345 0.12 -30.05 24.97
C GLU A 345 -0.61 -31.01 24.01
N ARG A 346 -0.25 -32.31 24.01
CA ARG A 346 -0.95 -33.34 23.22
C ARG A 346 -2.44 -33.43 23.58
N ASP A 347 -2.78 -33.39 24.87
CA ASP A 347 -4.18 -33.43 25.33
C ASP A 347 -4.97 -32.19 24.86
N VAL A 348 -4.33 -31.01 24.89
CA VAL A 348 -4.89 -29.77 24.34
C VAL A 348 -5.15 -29.91 22.83
N PHE A 349 -4.17 -30.39 22.06
CA PHE A 349 -4.36 -30.66 20.62
C PHE A 349 -5.56 -31.57 20.36
N ALA A 350 -5.67 -32.69 21.08
CA ALA A 350 -6.77 -33.64 20.92
C ALA A 350 -8.13 -33.01 21.23
N LYS A 351 -8.23 -32.21 22.32
CA LYS A 351 -9.45 -31.48 22.68
C LYS A 351 -9.81 -30.44 21.61
N CYS A 352 -8.84 -29.66 21.14
CA CYS A 352 -9.04 -28.64 20.13
C CYS A 352 -9.58 -29.21 18.82
N VAL A 353 -8.94 -30.27 18.29
CA VAL A 353 -9.38 -30.95 17.06
C VAL A 353 -10.81 -31.44 17.21
N LYS A 354 -11.16 -32.07 18.33
CA LYS A 354 -12.51 -32.55 18.60
C LYS A 354 -13.54 -31.41 18.62
N THR A 355 -13.24 -30.32 19.31
CA THR A 355 -14.15 -29.16 19.41
C THR A 355 -14.35 -28.49 18.05
N ALA A 356 -13.27 -28.26 17.30
CA ALA A 356 -13.36 -27.62 15.99
C ALA A 356 -14.06 -28.50 14.95
N GLN A 357 -13.88 -29.81 14.99
CA GLN A 357 -14.61 -30.73 14.11
C GLN A 357 -16.11 -30.76 14.42
N ALA A 358 -16.50 -30.63 15.69
CA ALA A 358 -17.90 -30.50 16.08
C ALA A 358 -18.54 -29.19 15.57
N LEU A 359 -17.79 -28.09 15.55
CA LEU A 359 -18.25 -26.80 15.05
C LEU A 359 -18.34 -26.77 13.51
N THR A 360 -17.30 -27.25 12.82
CA THR A 360 -17.15 -27.06 11.37
C THR A 360 -17.66 -28.23 10.52
N GLY A 361 -17.84 -29.40 11.13
CA GLY A 361 -18.17 -30.65 10.42
C GLY A 361 -17.03 -31.21 9.55
N LYS A 362 -15.87 -30.56 9.52
CA LYS A 362 -14.70 -30.97 8.73
C LYS A 362 -13.44 -30.99 9.61
N LYS A 363 -12.38 -31.64 9.10
CA LYS A 363 -11.07 -31.58 9.75
C LYS A 363 -10.49 -30.17 9.56
N VAL A 364 -10.02 -29.56 10.65
CA VAL A 364 -9.28 -28.29 10.61
C VAL A 364 -7.81 -28.58 10.32
N LEU A 365 -7.21 -27.78 9.44
CA LEU A 365 -5.86 -28.01 8.91
C LEU A 365 -4.86 -26.92 9.29
N GLY A 366 -5.33 -25.83 9.90
CA GLY A 366 -4.51 -24.71 10.31
C GLY A 366 -4.29 -24.64 11.81
N TRP A 367 -3.07 -24.30 12.21
CA TRP A 367 -2.71 -23.99 13.58
C TRP A 367 -2.04 -22.62 13.66
N ARG A 368 -2.26 -21.94 14.79
CA ARG A 368 -1.44 -20.83 15.25
C ARG A 368 -1.21 -21.03 16.74
N ALA A 369 0.04 -21.02 17.18
CA ALA A 369 0.35 -21.16 18.59
C ALA A 369 -0.02 -19.89 19.36
N PRO A 370 -0.71 -20.00 20.52
CA PRO A 370 -0.86 -18.88 21.42
C PRO A 370 0.49 -18.21 21.73
N MET A 371 0.53 -16.88 21.68
CA MET A 371 1.75 -16.07 21.87
C MET A 371 2.88 -16.38 20.88
N TYR A 372 2.59 -17.04 19.76
CA TYR A 372 3.58 -17.56 18.82
C TYR A 372 4.63 -18.49 19.47
N GLN A 373 4.27 -19.13 20.57
CA GLN A 373 5.18 -19.99 21.33
C GLN A 373 5.04 -21.44 20.87
N LEU A 374 5.95 -21.85 19.98
CA LEU A 374 6.17 -23.24 19.64
C LEU A 374 7.41 -23.80 20.32
N ARG A 375 7.43 -25.12 20.46
CA ARG A 375 8.60 -25.94 20.75
C ARG A 375 8.82 -26.91 19.60
N GLU A 376 9.97 -27.55 19.59
CA GLU A 376 10.31 -28.60 18.62
C GLU A 376 9.30 -29.75 18.73
N THR A 377 8.85 -30.04 19.95
CA THR A 377 7.77 -31.01 20.23
C THR A 377 6.42 -30.56 19.69
N SER A 378 6.13 -29.25 19.64
CA SER A 378 4.90 -28.70 19.05
C SER A 378 4.85 -28.99 17.55
N ILE A 379 5.95 -28.81 16.83
CA ILE A 379 6.05 -29.14 15.40
C ILE A 379 5.84 -30.64 15.16
N ALA A 380 6.39 -31.50 16.03
CA ALA A 380 6.16 -32.94 15.97
C ALA A 380 4.67 -33.30 16.19
N LEU A 381 4.02 -32.66 17.16
CA LEU A 381 2.58 -32.85 17.42
C LEU A 381 1.73 -32.34 16.24
N LEU A 382 2.04 -31.19 15.65
CA LEU A 382 1.33 -30.68 14.48
C LEU A 382 1.35 -31.68 13.32
N LYS A 383 2.48 -32.37 13.12
CA LYS A 383 2.59 -33.45 12.14
C LYS A 383 1.83 -34.72 12.57
N GLU A 384 1.88 -35.09 13.85
CA GLU A 384 1.14 -36.22 14.43
C GLU A 384 -0.38 -36.07 14.21
N PHE A 385 -0.91 -34.85 14.39
CA PHE A 385 -2.31 -34.51 14.15
C PHE A 385 -2.61 -34.11 12.68
N GLU A 386 -1.60 -34.19 11.80
CA GLU A 386 -1.70 -33.96 10.35
C GLU A 386 -2.26 -32.57 9.98
N PHE A 387 -1.78 -31.52 10.65
CA PHE A 387 -2.02 -30.12 10.27
C PHE A 387 -1.28 -29.79 8.98
N LEU A 388 -1.95 -29.12 8.04
CA LEU A 388 -1.36 -28.67 6.77
C LEU A 388 -0.36 -27.54 6.97
N TYR A 389 -0.67 -26.60 7.86
CA TYR A 389 0.15 -25.44 8.07
C TYR A 389 0.12 -24.93 9.52
N ASP A 390 1.20 -24.24 9.88
CA ASP A 390 1.32 -23.38 11.05
C ASP A 390 1.50 -21.91 10.62
N SER A 391 1.17 -20.98 11.51
CA SER A 391 1.42 -19.56 11.33
C SER A 391 1.85 -18.91 12.65
N SER A 392 3.04 -19.29 13.11
CA SER A 392 3.60 -18.85 14.40
C SER A 392 5.07 -18.43 14.31
N LEU A 393 5.78 -18.72 13.21
CA LEU A 393 7.22 -18.49 13.08
C LEU A 393 7.54 -17.38 12.08
N SER A 394 8.63 -16.65 12.33
CA SER A 394 9.01 -15.45 11.58
C SER A 394 10.35 -15.57 10.83
N HIS A 395 10.71 -16.74 10.30
CA HIS A 395 11.93 -16.90 9.47
C HIS A 395 11.83 -16.14 8.14
N HIS A 396 10.61 -15.79 7.74
CA HIS A 396 10.30 -14.86 6.67
C HIS A 396 9.15 -13.96 7.13
N ASP A 397 8.86 -12.90 6.38
CA ASP A 397 7.76 -11.97 6.61
C ASP A 397 6.69 -11.97 5.50
N SER A 398 6.97 -12.58 4.34
CA SER A 398 6.22 -12.36 3.09
C SER A 398 6.21 -13.55 2.13
N GLN A 399 6.81 -14.69 2.50
CA GLN A 399 6.76 -15.95 1.75
C GLN A 399 6.46 -17.13 2.67
N PRO A 400 5.61 -18.09 2.24
CA PRO A 400 5.52 -19.38 2.92
C PRO A 400 6.82 -20.18 2.80
N TYR A 401 7.10 -21.01 3.79
CA TYR A 401 8.24 -21.93 3.81
C TYR A 401 7.84 -23.26 4.46
N LEU A 402 8.69 -24.28 4.40
CA LEU A 402 8.47 -25.50 5.18
C LEU A 402 8.99 -25.27 6.59
N THR A 403 8.32 -25.80 7.61
CA THR A 403 8.75 -25.61 9.01
C THR A 403 10.21 -26.04 9.22
N PRO A 404 10.97 -25.34 10.08
CA PRO A 404 12.36 -25.65 10.34
C PRO A 404 12.51 -26.91 11.20
N ASN A 405 13.61 -27.63 11.01
CA ASN A 405 14.08 -28.69 11.90
C ASN A 405 15.23 -28.18 12.78
N ASP A 406 15.05 -27.00 13.37
CA ASP A 406 16.03 -26.40 14.26
C ASP A 406 16.13 -27.18 15.59
N PRO A 407 17.33 -27.28 16.18
CA PRO A 407 17.49 -27.85 17.50
C PRO A 407 16.91 -26.92 18.58
N PRO A 408 16.64 -27.45 19.79
CA PRO A 408 16.19 -26.63 20.89
C PRO A 408 17.09 -25.45 21.20
N VAL A 409 16.46 -24.31 21.56
CA VAL A 409 17.17 -23.09 21.93
C VAL A 409 18.10 -23.35 23.12
N GLU A 410 19.41 -23.35 22.87
CA GLU A 410 20.43 -23.43 23.91
C GLU A 410 20.56 -22.09 24.64
N ARG A 411 20.18 -22.05 25.92
CA ARG A 411 20.33 -20.85 26.76
C ARG A 411 21.77 -20.70 27.25
N ILE A 412 22.25 -19.47 27.32
CA ILE A 412 23.54 -19.16 27.95
C ILE A 412 23.44 -19.45 29.44
N ASP A 413 24.30 -20.34 29.93
CA ASP A 413 24.52 -20.56 31.35
C ASP A 413 25.70 -19.70 31.82
N PHE A 414 25.43 -18.51 32.35
CA PHE A 414 26.44 -17.58 32.86
C PHE A 414 27.23 -18.11 34.09
N SER A 415 26.88 -19.27 34.63
CA SER A 415 27.70 -19.94 35.66
C SER A 415 28.91 -20.68 35.08
N GLN A 416 28.93 -20.92 33.76
CA GLN A 416 30.01 -21.63 33.06
C GLN A 416 31.08 -20.67 32.50
N PRO A 417 32.27 -21.16 32.12
CA PRO A 417 33.22 -20.38 31.34
C PRO A 417 32.62 -19.94 30.00
N ALA A 418 33.01 -18.76 29.52
CA ALA A 418 32.47 -18.20 28.27
C ALA A 418 32.64 -19.12 27.05
N SER A 419 33.66 -19.99 27.04
CA SER A 419 33.84 -21.00 26.00
C SER A 419 32.64 -21.95 25.82
N SER A 420 31.74 -22.05 26.81
CA SER A 420 30.51 -22.85 26.69
C SER A 420 29.44 -22.24 25.76
N TRP A 421 29.45 -20.91 25.53
CA TRP A 421 28.52 -20.21 24.63
C TRP A 421 29.19 -19.41 23.50
N LEU A 422 30.52 -19.30 23.46
CA LEU A 422 31.28 -18.71 22.35
C LEU A 422 31.32 -19.64 21.12
N LYS A 423 30.15 -20.06 20.66
CA LYS A 423 29.93 -20.92 19.49
C LYS A 423 28.70 -20.41 18.72
N PRO A 424 28.68 -20.52 17.38
CA PRO A 424 27.49 -20.17 16.62
C PRO A 424 26.33 -21.11 16.94
N THR A 425 25.10 -20.60 16.87
CA THR A 425 23.89 -21.43 16.94
C THR A 425 23.81 -22.30 15.69
N PRO A 426 23.69 -23.64 15.82
CA PRO A 426 23.46 -24.50 14.68
C PRO A 426 22.06 -24.25 14.11
N LEU A 427 21.97 -23.94 12.83
CA LEU A 427 20.70 -23.82 12.11
C LEU A 427 20.38 -25.16 11.43
N GLY A 428 19.18 -25.68 11.69
CA GLY A 428 18.63 -26.84 11.03
C GLY A 428 18.22 -26.55 9.59
N GLY A 429 18.07 -27.61 8.80
CA GLY A 429 17.40 -27.50 7.50
C GLY A 429 15.89 -27.35 7.67
N MET A 430 15.19 -27.01 6.60
CA MET A 430 13.73 -27.09 6.57
C MET A 430 13.30 -28.56 6.44
N TYR A 431 12.20 -28.94 7.10
CA TYR A 431 11.64 -30.28 6.93
C TYR A 431 11.21 -30.54 5.48
N ASP A 432 11.50 -31.73 4.98
CA ASP A 432 11.09 -32.20 3.65
C ASP A 432 9.86 -33.13 3.78
N CYS A 433 9.06 -33.24 2.72
CA CYS A 433 7.98 -34.24 2.62
C CYS A 433 8.48 -35.70 2.72
N ARG A 434 9.78 -35.94 2.54
CA ARG A 434 10.42 -37.25 2.76
C ARG A 434 10.53 -37.64 4.23
N ASP A 435 10.46 -36.67 5.15
CA ASP A 435 10.55 -36.90 6.61
C ASP A 435 9.17 -37.09 7.27
N GLY A 436 8.09 -37.18 6.49
CA GLY A 436 6.74 -37.40 7.00
C GLY A 436 5.70 -36.45 6.39
N TYR A 437 4.90 -35.82 7.25
CA TYR A 437 3.84 -34.90 6.84
C TYR A 437 4.43 -33.50 6.54
N PRO A 438 4.27 -32.91 5.33
CA PRO A 438 4.80 -31.59 5.04
C PRO A 438 3.97 -30.53 5.77
N LEU A 439 4.57 -29.88 6.76
CA LEU A 439 3.97 -28.78 7.51
C LEU A 439 4.51 -27.46 6.97
N VAL A 440 3.63 -26.70 6.32
CA VAL A 440 3.93 -25.37 5.77
C VAL A 440 3.89 -24.35 6.90
N GLU A 441 4.84 -23.44 6.92
CA GLU A 441 4.80 -22.23 7.71
C GLU A 441 4.32 -21.07 6.85
N ILE A 442 3.25 -20.40 7.27
CA ILE A 442 2.85 -19.11 6.72
C ILE A 442 3.24 -18.05 7.73
N PRO A 443 4.26 -17.23 7.45
CA PRO A 443 4.84 -16.37 8.46
C PRO A 443 3.83 -15.40 9.05
N ILE A 444 4.06 -15.07 10.31
CA ILE A 444 3.46 -13.93 10.99
C ILE A 444 4.55 -13.04 11.56
N GLY A 445 4.25 -11.76 11.73
CA GLY A 445 5.17 -10.79 12.30
C GLY A 445 4.46 -9.85 13.27
N TRP A 446 5.14 -9.55 14.37
CA TRP A 446 4.66 -8.63 15.43
C TRP A 446 4.31 -7.21 14.95
N ASN A 447 4.76 -6.83 13.76
CA ASN A 447 4.45 -5.53 13.13
C ASN A 447 3.24 -5.58 12.20
N ASN A 448 2.76 -6.78 11.85
CA ASN A 448 1.63 -7.03 10.96
C ASN A 448 0.38 -7.47 11.75
N GLU A 449 0.27 -7.01 13.00
CA GLU A 449 -0.89 -7.28 13.85
C GLU A 449 -1.32 -6.04 14.63
N ASP A 450 -2.55 -6.05 15.15
CA ASP A 450 -3.14 -4.93 15.87
C ASP A 450 -2.86 -4.96 17.39
N MET A 451 -2.88 -6.13 18.02
CA MET A 451 -2.87 -6.28 19.48
C MET A 451 -1.64 -5.65 20.13
N MET A 452 -0.44 -5.91 19.58
CA MET A 452 0.83 -5.42 20.15
C MET A 452 0.89 -3.91 20.38
N ALA A 453 0.24 -3.11 19.53
CA ALA A 453 0.23 -1.66 19.63
C ALA A 453 -1.06 -1.13 20.29
N LEU A 454 -2.20 -1.78 20.01
CA LEU A 454 -3.52 -1.21 20.24
C LEU A 454 -4.30 -1.87 21.38
N GLN A 455 -3.86 -3.01 21.90
CA GLN A 455 -4.49 -3.65 23.05
C GLN A 455 -3.81 -3.27 24.36
N TYR A 456 -4.64 -3.00 25.37
CA TYR A 456 -4.20 -2.82 26.74
C TYR A 456 -4.53 -4.07 27.58
N TYR A 457 -3.52 -4.61 28.26
CA TYR A 457 -3.64 -5.63 29.30
C TYR A 457 -3.08 -5.09 30.61
N PRO A 458 -3.89 -4.92 31.66
CA PRO A 458 -3.50 -4.17 32.86
C PRO A 458 -2.35 -4.78 33.64
N HIS A 459 -2.12 -6.09 33.51
CA HIS A 459 -1.13 -6.84 34.28
C HIS A 459 0.04 -7.35 33.44
N VAL A 460 0.13 -6.96 32.17
CA VAL A 460 1.23 -7.34 31.27
C VAL A 460 2.21 -6.17 31.19
N ALA A 461 3.43 -6.37 31.69
CA ALA A 461 4.40 -5.29 31.88
C ALA A 461 4.78 -4.54 30.58
N ASN A 462 4.78 -5.24 29.45
CA ASN A 462 5.08 -4.69 28.12
C ASN A 462 3.82 -4.34 27.29
N THR A 463 2.66 -4.20 27.94
CA THR A 463 1.42 -3.81 27.24
C THR A 463 1.52 -2.42 26.60
N ASN A 464 0.82 -2.22 25.49
CA ASN A 464 0.51 -0.90 24.93
C ASN A 464 -0.99 -0.61 25.08
N GLY A 465 -1.65 -0.08 24.05
CA GLY A 465 -3.07 0.26 24.05
C GLY A 465 -3.41 1.72 23.77
N ASN A 466 -2.40 2.59 23.73
CA ASN A 466 -2.56 4.03 23.50
C ASN A 466 -1.90 4.52 22.21
N VAL A 467 -1.38 3.62 21.37
CA VAL A 467 -0.83 3.99 20.06
C VAL A 467 -1.98 4.42 19.14
N ASP A 468 -1.80 5.51 18.38
CA ASP A 468 -2.82 5.93 17.41
C ASP A 468 -2.95 4.88 16.30
N SER A 469 -4.17 4.39 16.10
CA SER A 469 -4.54 3.47 15.01
C SER A 469 -4.04 3.91 13.62
N ARG A 470 -3.92 5.21 13.35
CA ARG A 470 -3.39 5.73 12.07
C ARG A 470 -1.92 5.42 11.87
N VAL A 471 -1.13 5.36 12.94
CA VAL A 471 0.29 4.99 12.88
C VAL A 471 0.43 3.51 12.51
N VAL A 472 -0.41 2.66 13.09
CA VAL A 472 -0.45 1.22 12.77
C VAL A 472 -0.91 1.01 11.32
N GLU A 473 -1.97 1.71 10.89
CA GLU A 473 -2.45 1.68 9.50
C GLU A 473 -1.36 2.09 8.50
N GLN A 474 -0.64 3.18 8.80
CA GLN A 474 0.42 3.68 7.93
C GLN A 474 1.58 2.68 7.86
N ARG A 475 1.98 2.10 9.00
CA ARG A 475 3.00 1.04 9.03
C ARG A 475 2.63 -0.12 8.11
N TRP A 476 1.39 -0.61 8.17
CA TRP A 476 0.96 -1.71 7.30
C TRP A 476 0.97 -1.31 5.82
N LYS A 477 0.59 -0.07 5.49
CA LYS A 477 0.70 0.46 4.11
C LYS A 477 2.15 0.53 3.65
N ASP A 478 3.06 0.98 4.51
CA ASP A 478 4.48 1.10 4.17
C ASP A 478 5.11 -0.28 3.92
N ILE A 479 4.80 -1.27 4.76
CA ILE A 479 5.25 -2.66 4.57
C ILE A 479 4.71 -3.21 3.25
N PHE A 480 3.40 -3.04 2.98
CA PHE A 480 2.79 -3.50 1.73
C PHE A 480 3.42 -2.84 0.51
N LEU A 481 3.59 -1.51 0.51
CA LEU A 481 4.13 -0.77 -0.62
C LEU A 481 5.60 -1.12 -0.87
N TRP A 482 6.39 -1.30 0.19
CA TRP A 482 7.77 -1.73 0.06
C TRP A 482 7.86 -3.12 -0.58
N LEU A 483 7.08 -4.10 -0.12
CA LEU A 483 7.01 -5.44 -0.73
C LEU A 483 6.48 -5.38 -2.17
N TRP A 484 5.51 -4.52 -2.46
CA TRP A 484 4.99 -4.31 -3.81
C TRP A 484 6.02 -3.77 -4.80
N GLU A 485 6.94 -2.95 -4.33
CA GLU A 485 8.03 -2.39 -5.13
C GLU A 485 9.21 -3.36 -5.24
N ASN A 486 9.49 -4.14 -4.20
CA ASN A 486 10.70 -4.95 -4.07
C ASN A 486 10.49 -6.47 -4.15
N GLY A 487 9.27 -6.97 -4.34
CA GLY A 487 8.94 -8.41 -4.27
C GLY A 487 9.73 -9.32 -5.23
N LYS A 488 10.34 -8.78 -6.30
CA LYS A 488 11.26 -9.52 -7.19
C LYS A 488 12.61 -9.84 -6.56
N ALA A 489 13.04 -9.06 -5.57
CA ALA A 489 14.24 -9.37 -4.79
C ALA A 489 13.96 -10.49 -3.77
N GLU A 490 12.71 -10.59 -3.32
CA GLU A 490 12.28 -11.54 -2.28
C GLU A 490 11.74 -12.86 -2.84
N SER A 491 11.42 -12.94 -4.14
CA SER A 491 10.92 -14.15 -4.78
C SER A 491 11.25 -14.22 -6.27
N ASP A 492 11.45 -15.46 -6.77
CA ASP A 492 11.79 -15.72 -8.17
C ASP A 492 10.72 -15.23 -9.16
N ASP A 493 9.45 -15.26 -8.77
CA ASP A 493 8.31 -14.84 -9.60
C ASP A 493 7.84 -13.41 -9.32
N GLY A 494 8.42 -12.73 -8.32
CA GLY A 494 8.05 -11.40 -7.87
C GLY A 494 6.73 -11.33 -7.09
N THR A 495 6.18 -12.48 -6.67
CA THR A 495 4.98 -12.56 -5.83
C THR A 495 5.33 -12.40 -4.35
N PHE A 496 4.37 -11.99 -3.55
CA PHE A 496 4.47 -12.13 -2.09
C PHE A 496 3.10 -12.37 -1.50
N ILE A 497 3.10 -12.93 -0.30
CA ILE A 497 1.92 -12.93 0.56
C ILE A 497 2.03 -11.77 1.56
N PHE A 498 0.91 -11.20 1.94
CA PHE A 498 0.81 -10.17 2.97
C PHE A 498 0.02 -10.73 4.16
N PRO A 499 0.69 -11.34 5.15
CA PRO A 499 0.07 -11.77 6.39
C PRO A 499 -0.36 -10.54 7.17
N LEU A 500 -1.63 -10.51 7.58
CA LEU A 500 -2.19 -9.48 8.43
C LEU A 500 -3.08 -10.13 9.48
N LEU A 501 -2.84 -9.80 10.74
CA LEU A 501 -3.62 -10.29 11.88
C LEU A 501 -4.41 -9.14 12.52
N MET A 502 -5.67 -9.42 12.85
CA MET A 502 -6.52 -8.56 13.66
C MET A 502 -7.20 -9.37 14.75
N HIS A 503 -7.43 -8.79 15.91
CA HIS A 503 -8.15 -9.46 16.99
C HIS A 503 -9.54 -8.84 17.16
N PRO A 504 -10.61 -9.61 17.37
CA PRO A 504 -11.90 -9.05 17.73
C PRO A 504 -11.88 -8.26 19.05
N ASP A 505 -10.95 -8.59 19.94
CA ASP A 505 -10.62 -7.89 21.18
C ASP A 505 -10.18 -6.45 20.91
N THR A 506 -9.39 -6.25 19.85
CA THR A 506 -8.74 -4.99 19.52
C THR A 506 -9.44 -4.29 18.35
N SER A 507 -9.36 -4.85 17.13
CA SER A 507 -9.99 -4.32 15.93
C SER A 507 -11.51 -4.27 16.00
N GLY A 508 -12.16 -5.01 16.92
CA GLY A 508 -13.60 -4.89 17.19
C GLY A 508 -14.02 -3.60 17.91
N LEU A 509 -13.07 -2.91 18.58
CA LEU A 509 -13.31 -1.63 19.26
C LEU A 509 -13.69 -0.55 18.26
N ALA A 510 -14.62 0.36 18.63
CA ALA A 510 -15.21 1.28 17.65
C ALA A 510 -14.18 2.19 16.94
N HIS A 511 -13.14 2.63 17.66
CA HIS A 511 -12.11 3.51 17.12
C HIS A 511 -11.08 2.75 16.26
N VAL A 512 -10.76 1.49 16.59
CA VAL A 512 -9.87 0.62 15.79
C VAL A 512 -10.62 0.01 14.59
N MET A 513 -11.91 -0.28 14.72
CA MET A 513 -12.75 -0.77 13.62
C MET A 513 -12.72 0.18 12.42
N ALA A 514 -12.63 1.49 12.65
CA ALA A 514 -12.47 2.47 11.58
C ALA A 514 -11.13 2.30 10.83
N MET A 515 -10.06 1.89 11.52
CA MET A 515 -8.78 1.52 10.90
C MET A 515 -8.92 0.25 10.07
N ALA A 516 -9.52 -0.80 10.62
CA ALA A 516 -9.76 -2.05 9.92
C ALA A 516 -10.58 -1.84 8.63
N ASP A 517 -11.68 -1.09 8.70
CA ASP A 517 -12.53 -0.76 7.54
C ASP A 517 -11.75 0.02 6.46
N ARG A 518 -10.98 1.05 6.85
CA ARG A 518 -10.13 1.82 5.92
C ARG A 518 -9.06 0.96 5.27
N PHE A 519 -8.37 0.11 6.04
CA PHE A 519 -7.27 -0.68 5.52
C PHE A 519 -7.74 -1.80 4.59
N VAL A 520 -8.78 -2.55 4.97
CA VAL A 520 -9.39 -3.57 4.10
C VAL A 520 -9.97 -2.93 2.84
N GLY A 521 -10.65 -1.77 2.97
CA GLY A 521 -11.13 -1.00 1.83
C GLY A 521 -10.00 -0.52 0.92
N TRP A 522 -8.87 -0.07 1.49
CA TRP A 522 -7.68 0.30 0.73
C TRP A 522 -7.13 -0.89 -0.05
N LEU A 523 -6.94 -2.06 0.58
CA LEU A 523 -6.51 -3.29 -0.11
C LEU A 523 -7.46 -3.68 -1.26
N ARG A 524 -8.78 -3.62 -1.03
CA ARG A 524 -9.78 -3.90 -2.08
C ARG A 524 -9.72 -2.92 -3.26
N SER A 525 -9.31 -1.67 -3.02
CA SER A 525 -9.19 -0.66 -4.08
C SER A 525 -8.11 -0.97 -5.13
N TRP A 526 -7.20 -1.91 -4.85
CA TRP A 526 -6.17 -2.37 -5.79
C TRP A 526 -6.69 -3.31 -6.88
N GLY A 527 -7.96 -3.74 -6.82
CA GLY A 527 -8.59 -4.57 -7.85
C GLY A 527 -7.81 -5.87 -8.11
N ASP A 528 -7.59 -6.21 -9.38
CA ASP A 528 -6.97 -7.48 -9.82
C ASP A 528 -5.51 -7.67 -9.36
N SER A 529 -4.88 -6.63 -8.80
CA SER A 529 -3.54 -6.70 -8.23
C SER A 529 -3.53 -7.35 -6.85
N VAL A 530 -4.68 -7.43 -6.17
CA VAL A 530 -4.79 -7.95 -4.80
C VAL A 530 -5.87 -9.03 -4.74
N GLU A 531 -5.48 -10.20 -4.23
CA GLU A 531 -6.35 -11.33 -3.98
C GLU A 531 -6.38 -11.65 -2.49
N PHE A 532 -7.56 -11.71 -1.87
CA PHE A 532 -7.70 -12.27 -0.54
C PHE A 532 -7.76 -13.79 -0.64
N ALA A 533 -6.98 -14.48 0.19
CA ALA A 533 -6.93 -15.94 0.20
C ALA A 533 -6.84 -16.44 1.64
N THR A 534 -7.50 -17.57 1.88
CA THR A 534 -7.38 -18.29 3.14
C THR A 534 -5.97 -18.86 3.28
N TYR A 535 -5.51 -19.05 4.51
CA TYR A 535 -4.21 -19.64 4.81
C TYR A 535 -4.10 -21.07 4.24
N GLU A 536 -5.14 -21.90 4.35
CA GLU A 536 -5.17 -23.21 3.70
C GLU A 536 -4.93 -23.11 2.18
N THR A 537 -5.55 -22.16 1.49
CA THR A 537 -5.37 -21.96 0.05
C THR A 537 -3.91 -21.63 -0.28
N ILE A 538 -3.31 -20.72 0.49
CA ILE A 538 -1.90 -20.32 0.33
C ILE A 538 -0.97 -21.51 0.56
N ALA A 539 -1.20 -22.30 1.61
CA ALA A 539 -0.38 -23.48 1.92
C ALA A 539 -0.47 -24.55 0.82
N ARG A 540 -1.68 -24.85 0.32
CA ARG A 540 -1.88 -25.82 -0.77
C ARG A 540 -1.18 -25.39 -2.05
N GLU A 541 -1.26 -24.11 -2.42
CA GLU A 541 -0.57 -23.59 -3.59
C GLU A 541 0.95 -23.63 -3.45
N PHE A 542 1.47 -23.28 -2.28
CA PHE A 542 2.90 -23.38 -1.99
C PHE A 542 3.41 -24.80 -2.21
N LEU A 543 2.73 -25.80 -1.63
CA LEU A 543 3.08 -27.21 -1.82
C LEU A 543 2.96 -27.63 -3.30
N SER A 544 1.89 -27.21 -3.99
CA SER A 544 1.71 -27.49 -5.41
C SER A 544 2.84 -26.91 -6.26
N LYS A 545 3.29 -25.67 -5.98
CA LYS A 545 4.44 -25.05 -6.67
C LYS A 545 5.74 -25.83 -6.43
N LYS A 546 5.89 -26.46 -5.26
CA LYS A 546 7.02 -27.35 -4.91
C LYS A 546 6.89 -28.77 -5.46
N GLY A 547 5.81 -29.09 -6.19
CA GLY A 547 5.54 -30.44 -6.69
C GLY A 547 5.16 -31.44 -5.60
N MET A 548 4.66 -30.94 -4.46
CA MET A 548 4.25 -31.73 -3.31
C MET A 548 2.72 -31.82 -3.26
N THR A 549 2.18 -33.04 -3.11
CA THR A 549 0.73 -33.24 -2.92
C THR A 549 0.46 -33.50 -1.45
N PRO A 550 -0.30 -32.64 -0.75
CA PRO A 550 -0.70 -32.91 0.63
C PRO A 550 -1.56 -34.18 0.69
N LYS A 551 -1.41 -34.99 1.74
CA LYS A 551 -2.14 -36.26 1.92
C LYS A 551 -3.60 -36.08 2.36
N VAL A 552 -4.09 -34.84 2.50
CA VAL A 552 -5.34 -34.48 3.22
C VAL A 552 -6.26 -33.59 2.42
#